data_AF-A0A7Y9LFL3-F1
#
_entry.id   AF-A0A7Y9LFL3-F1
#
_cell.length_a   1.000
_cell.length_b   1.000
_cell.length_c   1.000
_cell.angle_alpha   90.00
_cell.angle_beta   90.00
_cell.angle_gamma   90.00
#
_symmetry.space_group_name_H-M   'P 1'
#
loop_
_entity.id
_entity.type
_entity.pdbx_description
1 polymer ?
#
loop_
_entity_poly.entity_id
_entity_poly.type
_entity_poly.pdbx_seq_one_letter_code
_entity_poly.pdbx_strand_id
1 'polypeptide(L)'
;MTGRDPLDDLRDLAQVGERAARPSPPEEIRARGEQRGRRRRIAAAAGTLAVAILAGVVGGGILNQANLVPLDPSGGGTTPPPVTAAPPVPFSDRLLPTETDLEWQRPGDWKIGETRNQTRSGEQGYGVVSECLQDQLEAFDAEHLRHRTYLMGEDTASATALEFRDAAAARRAYAKLVEWGDACEQTLTEAGHERVKVYDWVKVPIGQGEAQYRVLQADQLEDASGSQTMSSEYGVILTGARVELVVMTLRAGGEDHNWAQNQDQAESTGLPLDPMIRSLPKAASRLAGEPVRDTPAPTPTRSLSDDNLLRAGDLPQHEGLEAQEYKRSARPSTRPSACLQSLENLGAVDLQTRSFNYKITDPEASADSSDPLYGQPTMYASALQFQNEEQAKQAYDTVSGWIENCADALDSDGFRAPGGGPVRGFDQWYPVRGKVPSARFTEFVYQRPDWGDGEGAFWESVGLVRVGDRLAITVTVGFGMDSNWDADPEENIAGPHPQADILPAAAKRLAN
;
A
#
# COMPACT_ATOMS: atom_id res chain seq x y z
N MET A 1 -52.48 -15.80 -22.64
CA MET A 1 -52.78 -15.77 -21.20
C MET A 1 -52.68 -17.19 -20.68
N THR A 2 -51.52 -17.58 -20.17
CA THR A 2 -51.30 -18.88 -19.53
C THR A 2 -51.98 -18.81 -18.17
N GLY A 3 -53.08 -19.54 -17.98
CA GLY A 3 -53.90 -19.52 -16.76
C GLY A 3 -53.20 -20.17 -15.55
N ARG A 4 -52.05 -19.64 -15.15
CA ARG A 4 -51.43 -19.93 -13.86
C ARG A 4 -52.06 -19.05 -12.79
N ASP A 5 -52.37 -19.67 -11.67
CA ASP A 5 -52.86 -18.99 -10.47
C ASP A 5 -51.72 -18.12 -9.93
N PRO A 6 -51.89 -16.79 -9.81
CA PRO A 6 -50.89 -15.89 -9.25
C PRO A 6 -50.40 -16.30 -7.85
N LEU A 7 -51.21 -17.05 -7.10
CA LEU A 7 -50.82 -17.56 -5.79
C LEU A 7 -49.82 -18.71 -5.87
N ASP A 8 -49.79 -19.47 -6.96
CA ASP A 8 -48.79 -20.52 -7.16
C ASP A 8 -47.43 -19.93 -7.53
N ASP A 9 -47.40 -18.84 -8.30
CA ASP A 9 -46.16 -18.11 -8.60
C ASP A 9 -45.56 -17.47 -7.32
N LEU A 10 -46.41 -16.96 -6.42
CA LEU A 10 -45.99 -16.43 -5.11
C LEU A 10 -45.50 -17.53 -4.16
N ARG A 11 -46.09 -18.73 -4.19
CA ARG A 11 -45.63 -19.89 -3.41
C ARG A 11 -44.30 -20.43 -3.92
N ASP A 12 -44.10 -20.44 -5.23
CA ASP A 12 -42.82 -20.83 -5.83
C ASP A 12 -41.72 -19.84 -5.44
N LEU A 13 -42.00 -18.52 -5.48
CA LEU A 13 -41.09 -17.49 -4.99
C LEU A 13 -40.78 -17.63 -3.49
N ALA A 14 -41.77 -17.94 -2.66
CA ALA A 14 -41.57 -18.17 -1.23
C ALA A 14 -40.69 -19.41 -0.95
N GLN A 15 -40.86 -20.49 -1.73
CA GLN A 15 -39.99 -21.67 -1.62
C GLN A 15 -38.57 -21.42 -2.13
N VAL A 16 -38.40 -20.59 -3.15
CA VAL A 16 -37.07 -20.19 -3.64
C VAL A 16 -36.38 -19.32 -2.58
N GLY A 17 -37.11 -18.39 -1.95
CA GLY A 17 -36.61 -17.58 -0.84
C GLY A 17 -36.20 -18.41 0.39
N GLU A 18 -36.99 -19.39 0.81
CA GLU A 18 -36.64 -20.29 1.92
C GLU A 18 -35.40 -21.15 1.64
N ARG A 19 -35.14 -21.50 0.38
CA ARG A 19 -33.93 -22.25 0.00
C ARG A 19 -32.70 -21.36 -0.04
N ALA A 20 -32.85 -20.09 -0.43
CA ALA A 20 -31.77 -19.11 -0.47
C ALA A 20 -31.35 -18.62 0.93
N ALA A 21 -32.29 -18.57 1.89
CA ALA A 21 -32.03 -18.12 3.26
C ALA A 21 -31.36 -19.16 4.18
N ARG A 22 -31.13 -20.40 3.72
CA ARG A 22 -30.41 -21.41 4.50
C ARG A 22 -28.91 -21.22 4.30
N PRO A 23 -28.14 -20.91 5.36
CA PRO A 23 -26.68 -20.82 5.24
C PRO A 23 -26.14 -22.15 4.70
N SER A 24 -25.33 -22.07 3.65
CA SER A 24 -24.71 -23.26 3.06
C SER A 24 -23.88 -23.97 4.13
N PRO A 25 -23.91 -25.31 4.19
CA PRO A 25 -23.15 -26.05 5.18
C PRO A 25 -21.65 -25.72 5.05
N PRO A 26 -20.88 -25.64 6.16
CA PRO A 26 -19.47 -25.25 6.15
C PRO A 26 -18.58 -26.11 5.23
N GLU A 27 -19.00 -27.33 4.91
CA GLU A 27 -18.31 -28.23 3.97
C GLU A 27 -18.46 -27.77 2.52
N GLU A 28 -19.62 -27.23 2.14
CA GLU A 28 -19.88 -26.72 0.79
C GLU A 28 -19.13 -25.39 0.55
N ILE A 29 -19.02 -24.55 1.58
CA ILE A 29 -18.22 -23.32 1.54
C ILE A 29 -16.74 -23.67 1.37
N ARG A 30 -16.22 -24.65 2.13
CA ARG A 30 -14.85 -25.16 1.97
C ARG A 30 -14.61 -25.76 0.58
N ALA A 31 -15.55 -26.55 0.06
CA ALA A 31 -15.44 -27.14 -1.27
C ALA A 31 -15.40 -26.07 -2.39
N ARG A 32 -16.20 -24.99 -2.27
CA ARG A 32 -16.15 -23.86 -3.22
C ARG A 32 -14.83 -23.08 -3.12
N GLY A 33 -14.30 -22.90 -1.91
CA GLY A 33 -12.98 -22.31 -1.68
C GLY A 33 -11.85 -23.12 -2.33
N GLU A 34 -11.83 -24.43 -2.12
CA GLU A 34 -10.86 -25.35 -2.74
C GLU A 34 -10.98 -25.36 -4.28
N GLN A 35 -12.19 -25.32 -4.81
CA GLN A 35 -12.42 -25.28 -6.25
C GLN A 35 -11.92 -23.98 -6.89
N ARG A 36 -12.11 -22.83 -6.21
CA ARG A 36 -11.54 -21.54 -6.62
C ARG A 36 -10.00 -21.56 -6.56
N GLY A 37 -9.43 -22.14 -5.50
CA GLY A 37 -7.97 -22.32 -5.37
C GLY A 37 -7.36 -23.16 -6.49
N ARG A 38 -8.02 -24.26 -6.89
CA ARG A 38 -7.56 -25.11 -8.01
C ARG A 38 -7.60 -24.39 -9.35
N ARG A 39 -8.63 -23.57 -9.62
CA ARG A 39 -8.72 -22.78 -10.86
C ARG A 39 -7.61 -21.74 -10.98
N ARG A 40 -7.25 -21.06 -9.87
CA ARG A 40 -6.15 -20.09 -9.84
C ARG A 40 -4.78 -20.75 -10.09
N ARG A 41 -4.53 -21.94 -9.53
CA ARG A 41 -3.29 -22.70 -9.75
C ARG A 41 -3.12 -23.16 -11.20
N ILE A 42 -4.20 -23.53 -11.88
CA ILE A 42 -4.17 -23.94 -13.30
C ILE A 42 -3.91 -22.73 -14.21
N ALA A 43 -4.46 -21.56 -13.89
CA ALA A 43 -4.20 -20.32 -14.63
C ALA A 43 -2.74 -19.86 -14.52
N ALA A 44 -2.12 -19.98 -13.35
CA ALA A 44 -0.71 -19.64 -13.13
C ALA A 44 0.26 -20.58 -13.87
N ALA A 45 -0.08 -21.86 -14.02
CA ALA A 45 0.75 -22.85 -14.72
C ALA A 45 0.72 -22.70 -16.26
N ALA A 46 -0.28 -22.02 -16.83
CA ALA A 46 -0.40 -21.81 -18.27
C ALA A 46 0.39 -20.57 -18.78
N GLY A 47 0.78 -19.65 -17.90
CA GLY A 47 1.46 -18.40 -18.27
C GLY A 47 2.96 -18.51 -18.53
N THR A 48 3.62 -19.60 -18.12
CA THR A 48 5.09 -19.75 -18.16
C THR A 48 5.64 -20.42 -19.42
N LEU A 49 4.81 -20.77 -20.40
CA LEU A 49 5.21 -21.58 -21.57
C LEU A 49 5.36 -20.82 -22.90
N ALA A 50 5.38 -19.48 -22.90
CA ALA A 50 5.35 -18.68 -24.14
C ALA A 50 6.54 -17.73 -24.39
N VAL A 51 7.65 -17.81 -23.64
CA VAL A 51 8.84 -16.95 -23.89
C VAL A 51 10.11 -17.79 -24.00
N ALA A 52 10.19 -18.59 -25.06
CA ALA A 52 11.44 -19.14 -25.54
C ALA A 52 11.28 -19.46 -27.02
N ILE A 53 11.64 -18.51 -27.89
CA ILE A 53 12.18 -18.67 -29.26
C ILE A 53 12.21 -17.24 -29.86
N LEU A 54 13.39 -16.64 -29.89
CA LEU A 54 13.92 -15.78 -30.97
C LEU A 54 15.25 -15.15 -30.53
N ALA A 55 16.28 -15.99 -30.48
CA ALA A 55 17.65 -15.57 -30.71
C ALA A 55 18.03 -16.02 -32.13
N GLY A 56 18.37 -15.08 -33.02
CA GLY A 56 18.83 -15.44 -34.36
C GLY A 56 19.02 -14.29 -35.34
N VAL A 57 20.24 -13.74 -35.35
CA VAL A 57 20.99 -13.27 -36.54
C VAL A 57 20.45 -12.06 -37.34
N VAL A 58 21.04 -10.88 -37.14
CA VAL A 58 21.57 -10.01 -38.22
C VAL A 58 22.80 -9.27 -37.69
N GLY A 59 23.94 -9.46 -38.34
CA GLY A 59 25.17 -8.71 -38.10
C GLY A 59 25.37 -7.55 -39.08
N GLY A 60 26.27 -6.64 -38.69
CA GLY A 60 27.06 -5.81 -39.60
C GLY A 60 26.49 -4.44 -39.98
N GLY A 61 27.20 -3.36 -39.63
CA GLY A 61 27.02 -2.06 -40.28
C GLY A 61 27.42 -0.84 -39.44
N ILE A 62 28.67 -0.43 -39.57
CA ILE A 62 29.25 0.85 -39.12
C ILE A 62 28.53 2.02 -39.81
N LEU A 63 28.27 3.13 -39.10
CA LEU A 63 28.70 4.49 -39.46
C LEU A 63 28.32 5.56 -38.41
N ASN A 64 29.39 6.16 -37.86
CA ASN A 64 29.49 7.48 -37.26
C ASN A 64 28.57 8.55 -37.87
N GLN A 65 27.84 9.28 -37.02
CA GLN A 65 27.71 10.75 -37.15
C GLN A 65 27.64 11.39 -35.75
N ALA A 66 28.80 11.83 -35.28
CA ALA A 66 28.90 12.85 -34.25
C ALA A 66 28.68 14.21 -34.92
N ASN A 67 27.56 14.87 -34.64
CA ASN A 67 27.39 16.30 -34.91
C ASN A 67 28.20 17.09 -33.88
N LEU A 68 29.48 17.31 -34.18
CA LEU A 68 30.33 18.25 -33.48
C LEU A 68 30.04 19.66 -34.01
N VAL A 69 29.30 20.44 -33.23
CA VAL A 69 29.23 21.89 -33.38
C VAL A 69 30.61 22.46 -33.00
N PRO A 70 31.24 23.32 -33.83
CA PRO A 70 32.48 23.98 -33.45
C PRO A 70 32.21 24.96 -32.31
N LEU A 71 32.72 24.67 -31.11
CA LEU A 71 32.79 25.66 -30.03
C LEU A 71 33.96 26.61 -30.31
N ASP A 72 33.63 27.89 -30.37
CA ASP A 72 34.53 29.05 -30.48
C ASP A 72 35.55 29.05 -29.32
N PRO A 73 36.87 29.07 -29.57
CA PRO A 73 37.89 29.01 -28.52
C PRO A 73 38.15 30.34 -27.79
N SER A 74 37.26 31.33 -27.89
CA SER A 74 37.56 32.72 -27.48
C SER A 74 36.79 33.20 -26.25
N GLY A 75 36.24 32.30 -25.43
CA GLY A 75 35.61 32.64 -24.16
C GLY A 75 36.60 32.52 -23.00
N GLY A 76 37.03 33.65 -22.42
CA GLY A 76 37.86 33.69 -21.22
C GLY A 76 37.18 32.98 -20.05
N GLY A 77 37.42 31.67 -19.94
CA GLY A 77 36.91 30.83 -18.87
C GLY A 77 37.59 31.20 -17.56
N THR A 78 36.91 31.99 -16.75
CA THR A 78 37.18 32.04 -15.31
C THR A 78 37.03 30.61 -14.80
N THR A 79 38.14 29.98 -14.43
CA THR A 79 38.18 28.68 -13.76
C THR A 79 37.20 28.76 -12.59
N PRO A 80 36.17 27.90 -12.51
CA PRO A 80 35.34 27.83 -11.33
C PRO A 80 36.26 27.66 -10.12
N PRO A 81 36.10 28.45 -9.03
CA PRO A 81 36.92 28.26 -7.86
C PRO A 81 36.82 26.79 -7.42
N PRO A 82 37.94 26.17 -7.00
CA PRO A 82 37.92 24.79 -6.55
C PRO A 82 36.83 24.65 -5.49
N VAL A 83 35.82 23.83 -5.80
CA VAL A 83 34.79 23.49 -4.82
C VAL A 83 35.48 22.67 -3.76
N THR A 84 35.80 23.29 -2.63
CA THR A 84 36.32 22.59 -1.46
C THR A 84 35.33 21.49 -1.13
N ALA A 85 35.77 20.23 -1.23
CA ALA A 85 34.94 19.09 -0.87
C ALA A 85 34.45 19.31 0.57
N ALA A 86 33.15 19.11 0.79
CA ALA A 86 32.59 19.19 2.12
C ALA A 86 33.36 18.23 3.04
N PRO A 87 33.67 18.63 4.29
CA PRO A 87 34.38 17.77 5.21
C PRO A 87 33.62 16.44 5.37
N PRO A 88 34.32 15.30 5.47
CA PRO A 88 33.68 14.00 5.63
C PRO A 88 32.78 14.02 6.86
N VAL A 89 31.56 13.51 6.72
CA VAL A 89 30.57 13.46 7.79
C VAL A 89 31.04 12.48 8.86
N PRO A 90 31.25 12.91 10.12
CA PRO A 90 31.64 12.01 11.21
C PRO A 90 30.74 10.79 11.33
N PHE A 91 31.33 9.63 11.58
CA PHE A 91 30.63 8.36 11.80
C PHE A 91 29.94 8.33 13.16
N SER A 92 28.62 8.49 13.14
CA SER A 92 27.78 8.56 14.33
C SER A 92 26.42 7.93 14.09
N ASP A 93 25.62 7.82 15.15
CA ASP A 93 24.31 7.15 15.15
C ASP A 93 23.30 7.77 14.18
N ARG A 94 23.56 8.99 13.67
CA ARG A 94 22.76 9.65 12.63
C ARG A 94 22.88 8.98 11.25
N LEU A 95 23.89 8.13 11.07
CA LEU A 95 24.10 7.37 9.85
C LEU A 95 23.28 6.08 9.81
N LEU A 96 22.72 5.65 10.95
CA LEU A 96 21.80 4.52 11.01
C LEU A 96 20.37 4.98 10.63
N PRO A 97 19.56 4.10 10.00
CA PRO A 97 18.16 4.38 9.68
C PRO A 97 17.35 4.89 10.88
N THR A 98 16.45 5.84 10.62
CA THR A 98 15.44 6.31 11.57
C THR A 98 14.15 5.49 11.45
N GLU A 99 13.16 5.73 12.32
CA GLU A 99 11.84 5.07 12.26
C GLU A 99 11.14 5.23 10.90
N THR A 100 11.44 6.31 10.18
CA THR A 100 10.83 6.61 8.86
C THR A 100 11.67 6.11 7.68
N ASP A 101 12.89 5.65 7.95
CA ASP A 101 13.80 5.13 6.92
C ASP A 101 13.58 3.63 6.69
N LEU A 102 13.14 2.90 7.72
CA LEU A 102 12.69 1.52 7.61
C LEU A 102 11.17 1.48 7.49
N GLU A 103 10.66 0.75 6.51
CA GLU A 103 9.23 0.57 6.30
C GLU A 103 8.89 -0.92 6.35
N TRP A 104 7.73 -1.28 6.89
CA TRP A 104 7.13 -2.59 6.64
C TRP A 104 5.96 -2.43 5.67
N GLN A 105 4.92 -1.72 6.09
CA GLN A 105 3.82 -1.25 5.25
C GLN A 105 3.98 0.22 4.90
N ARG A 106 4.47 1.04 5.83
CA ARG A 106 4.60 2.50 5.72
C ARG A 106 5.76 3.05 6.57
N PRO A 107 6.18 4.31 6.34
CA PRO A 107 7.14 4.98 7.22
C PRO A 107 6.66 5.06 8.67
N GLY A 108 7.54 4.76 9.62
CA GLY A 108 7.27 4.85 11.05
C GLY A 108 6.68 3.60 11.69
N ASP A 109 6.50 2.50 10.94
CA ASP A 109 6.08 1.20 11.48
C ASP A 109 7.08 0.66 12.51
N TRP A 110 8.36 0.80 12.18
CA TRP A 110 9.46 0.38 13.05
C TRP A 110 9.74 1.45 14.11
N LYS A 111 9.71 1.06 15.38
CA LYS A 111 10.07 1.91 16.52
C LYS A 111 11.50 1.66 16.95
N ILE A 112 12.28 2.72 17.16
CA ILE A 112 13.67 2.56 17.62
C ILE A 112 13.65 1.90 18.99
N GLY A 113 14.31 0.75 19.09
CA GLY A 113 14.58 0.07 20.35
C GLY A 113 15.86 0.61 20.97
N GLU A 114 16.94 -0.17 20.87
CA GLU A 114 18.23 0.17 21.45
C GLU A 114 19.20 0.67 20.37
N THR A 115 19.98 1.71 20.67
CA THR A 115 21.12 2.13 19.83
C THR A 115 22.41 1.93 20.61
N ARG A 116 23.34 1.15 20.07
CA ARG A 116 24.63 0.84 20.69
C ARG A 116 25.79 1.39 19.89
N ASN A 117 26.73 1.95 20.63
CA ASN A 117 27.95 2.52 20.12
C ASN A 117 29.11 1.65 20.62
N GLN A 118 29.71 0.82 19.75
CA GLN A 118 30.83 -0.01 20.15
C GLN A 118 32.15 0.53 19.61
N THR A 119 33.11 0.68 20.52
CA THR A 119 34.52 0.85 20.20
C THR A 119 35.26 -0.39 20.69
N ARG A 120 35.34 -1.41 19.84
CA ARG A 120 36.30 -2.55 19.85
C ARG A 120 36.53 -3.36 21.15
N SER A 121 35.72 -3.27 22.21
CA SER A 121 35.97 -4.10 23.41
C SER A 121 34.74 -4.56 24.20
N GLY A 122 34.34 -5.82 23.99
CA GLY A 122 34.19 -6.78 25.09
C GLY A 122 32.82 -7.00 25.73
N GLU A 123 31.76 -6.26 25.40
CA GLU A 123 30.42 -6.53 25.94
C GLU A 123 29.63 -7.47 25.02
N GLN A 124 29.22 -8.62 25.57
CA GLN A 124 28.56 -9.71 24.86
C GLN A 124 27.10 -9.38 24.50
N GLY A 125 26.78 -9.57 23.22
CA GLY A 125 25.45 -9.83 22.69
C GLY A 125 24.83 -8.63 21.99
N TYR A 126 24.95 -8.55 20.66
CA TYR A 126 24.05 -7.71 19.86
C TYR A 126 22.61 -8.22 20.06
N GLY A 127 21.66 -7.29 20.28
CA GLY A 127 20.25 -7.62 20.05
C GLY A 127 20.06 -8.09 18.61
N VAL A 128 19.06 -8.94 18.39
CA VAL A 128 18.64 -9.57 17.11
C VAL A 128 19.56 -9.26 15.93
N VAL A 129 20.59 -10.10 15.78
CA VAL A 129 21.35 -10.23 14.54
C VAL A 129 20.79 -11.40 13.75
N SER A 130 20.85 -11.31 12.41
CA SER A 130 20.40 -12.40 11.53
C SER A 130 21.09 -13.72 11.91
N GLU A 131 20.31 -14.80 11.96
CA GLU A 131 20.84 -16.16 12.18
C GLU A 131 21.73 -16.63 11.02
N CYS A 132 21.75 -15.91 9.90
CA CYS A 132 22.68 -16.15 8.78
C CYS A 132 24.13 -15.75 9.08
N LEU A 133 24.39 -14.98 10.16
CA LEU A 133 25.76 -14.53 10.45
C LEU A 133 26.61 -15.71 10.93
N GLN A 134 27.71 -15.96 10.21
CA GLN A 134 28.63 -17.06 10.53
C GLN A 134 29.75 -16.66 11.50
N ASP A 135 29.92 -15.35 11.74
CA ASP A 135 30.87 -14.79 12.69
C ASP A 135 30.34 -13.45 13.23
N GLN A 136 31.01 -12.92 14.24
CA GLN A 136 30.73 -11.60 14.79
C GLN A 136 31.13 -10.50 13.81
N LEU A 137 30.35 -9.40 13.74
CA LEU A 137 30.63 -8.29 12.83
C LEU A 137 31.92 -7.53 13.18
N GLU A 138 32.42 -7.67 14.40
CA GLU A 138 33.72 -7.18 14.86
C GLU A 138 34.89 -7.85 14.15
N ALA A 139 34.71 -9.06 13.61
CA ALA A 139 35.74 -9.78 12.86
C ALA A 139 36.12 -9.07 11.54
N PHE A 140 35.34 -8.08 11.10
CA PHE A 140 35.62 -7.32 9.89
C PHE A 140 36.75 -6.28 10.03
N ASP A 141 37.32 -6.07 11.23
CA ASP A 141 38.34 -5.04 11.48
C ASP A 141 37.88 -3.62 11.06
N ALA A 142 36.59 -3.34 11.21
CA ALA A 142 36.05 -1.99 11.02
C ALA A 142 36.68 -1.01 12.03
N GLU A 143 36.97 0.22 11.61
CA GLU A 143 37.46 1.28 12.50
C GLU A 143 36.36 1.70 13.48
N HIS A 144 35.11 1.69 13.01
CA HIS A 144 33.94 1.99 13.81
C HIS A 144 32.78 1.05 13.48
N LEU A 145 32.01 0.68 14.50
CA LEU A 145 30.78 -0.10 14.41
C LEU A 145 29.65 0.63 15.13
N ARG A 146 28.48 0.67 14.51
CA ARG A 146 27.24 1.20 15.09
C ARG A 146 26.11 0.23 14.84
N HIS A 147 25.28 0.02 15.84
CA HIS A 147 24.16 -0.91 15.76
C HIS A 147 22.90 -0.27 16.33
N ARG A 148 21.75 -0.47 15.68
CA ARG A 148 20.44 -0.05 16.17
C ARG A 148 19.43 -1.16 15.94
N THR A 149 18.60 -1.44 16.94
CA THR A 149 17.44 -2.32 16.83
C THR A 149 16.16 -1.53 16.68
N TYR A 150 15.16 -2.17 16.08
CA TYR A 150 13.82 -1.63 15.90
C TYR A 150 12.78 -2.70 16.20
N LEU A 151 11.61 -2.26 16.64
CA LEU A 151 10.51 -3.12 17.09
C LEU A 151 9.22 -2.73 16.36
N MET A 152 8.43 -3.73 15.99
CA MET A 152 7.08 -3.58 15.45
C MET A 152 6.20 -4.70 16.03
N GLY A 153 5.59 -4.44 17.19
CA GLY A 153 4.91 -5.50 17.94
C GLY A 153 5.91 -6.56 18.42
N GLU A 154 5.72 -7.81 18.01
CA GLU A 154 6.66 -8.92 18.26
C GLU A 154 7.75 -9.03 17.18
N ASP A 155 7.62 -8.29 16.09
CA ASP A 155 8.58 -8.29 14.99
C ASP A 155 9.75 -7.39 15.31
N THR A 156 10.90 -7.71 14.72
CA THR A 156 12.18 -7.08 15.06
C THR A 156 12.95 -6.73 13.80
N ALA A 157 13.66 -5.62 13.83
CA ALA A 157 14.62 -5.28 12.80
C ALA A 157 15.92 -4.79 13.43
N SER A 158 17.01 -4.82 12.67
CA SER A 158 18.28 -4.22 13.08
C SER A 158 19.03 -3.63 11.89
N ALA A 159 19.84 -2.62 12.17
CA ALA A 159 20.76 -2.00 11.23
C ALA A 159 22.14 -1.91 11.88
N THR A 160 23.15 -2.45 11.20
CA THR A 160 24.55 -2.40 11.66
C THR A 160 25.44 -1.75 10.62
N ALA A 161 25.92 -0.55 10.91
CA ALA A 161 26.85 0.19 10.06
C ALA A 161 28.30 -0.04 10.50
N LEU A 162 29.17 -0.23 9.52
CA LEU A 162 30.61 -0.48 9.65
C LEU A 162 31.35 0.58 8.83
N GLU A 163 32.30 1.29 9.46
CA GLU A 163 33.22 2.19 8.75
C GLU A 163 34.61 1.58 8.70
N PHE A 164 35.22 1.62 7.52
CA PHE A 164 36.54 1.07 7.26
C PHE A 164 37.51 2.19 6.89
N ARG A 165 38.81 1.88 7.07
CA ARG A 165 39.91 2.75 6.65
C ARG A 165 39.82 3.16 5.17
N ASP A 166 39.38 2.25 4.31
CA ASP A 166 39.30 2.47 2.87
C ASP A 166 38.18 1.66 2.21
N ALA A 167 37.84 2.05 0.97
CA ALA A 167 36.81 1.41 0.17
C ALA A 167 37.12 -0.05 -0.19
N ALA A 168 38.39 -0.45 -0.23
CA ALA A 168 38.76 -1.83 -0.54
C ALA A 168 38.46 -2.76 0.64
N ALA A 169 38.70 -2.31 1.87
CA ALA A 169 38.30 -3.01 3.09
C ALA A 169 36.77 -3.11 3.21
N ALA A 170 36.05 -2.02 2.97
CA ALA A 170 34.58 -2.01 2.92
C ALA A 170 34.04 -2.99 1.86
N ARG A 171 34.62 -3.00 0.65
CA ARG A 171 34.24 -3.94 -0.40
C ARG A 171 34.41 -5.41 -0.01
N ARG A 172 35.48 -5.76 0.71
CA ARG A 172 35.71 -7.13 1.21
C ARG A 172 34.66 -7.51 2.26
N ALA A 173 34.34 -6.61 3.18
CA ALA A 173 33.30 -6.84 4.17
C ALA A 173 31.92 -7.02 3.52
N TYR A 174 31.57 -6.14 2.56
CA TYR A 174 30.35 -6.27 1.77
C TYR A 174 30.26 -7.64 1.08
N ALA A 175 31.31 -8.04 0.34
CA ALA A 175 31.35 -9.33 -0.34
C ALA A 175 31.17 -10.52 0.62
N LYS A 176 31.74 -10.43 1.83
CA LYS A 176 31.61 -11.48 2.85
C LYS A 176 30.21 -11.54 3.47
N LEU A 177 29.56 -10.40 3.70
CA LEU A 177 28.15 -10.38 4.14
C LEU A 177 27.23 -10.97 3.06
N VAL A 178 27.51 -10.70 1.79
CA VAL A 178 26.78 -11.33 0.68
C VAL A 178 27.03 -12.84 0.65
N GLU A 179 28.27 -13.29 0.83
CA GLU A 179 28.63 -14.71 0.95
C GLU A 179 27.90 -15.40 2.12
N TRP A 180 27.78 -14.74 3.28
CA TRP A 180 26.99 -15.24 4.40
C TRP A 180 25.50 -15.34 4.06
N GLY A 181 24.95 -14.34 3.37
CA GLY A 181 23.59 -14.42 2.85
C GLY A 181 23.39 -15.55 1.83
N ASP A 182 24.40 -15.89 1.03
CA ASP A 182 24.39 -17.03 0.10
C ASP A 182 24.45 -18.39 0.81
N ALA A 183 25.20 -18.48 1.89
CA ALA A 183 25.32 -19.70 2.68
C ALA A 183 24.22 -19.85 3.76
N CYS A 184 23.29 -18.90 3.85
CA CYS A 184 22.34 -18.87 4.97
C CYS A 184 21.43 -20.11 5.04
N GLU A 185 21.04 -20.69 3.90
CA GLU A 185 20.23 -21.93 3.91
C GLU A 185 20.93 -23.05 4.68
N GLN A 186 22.23 -23.23 4.41
CA GLN A 186 23.06 -24.21 5.10
C GLN A 186 23.21 -23.84 6.58
N THR A 187 23.50 -22.58 6.89
CA THR A 187 23.67 -22.11 8.28
C THR A 187 22.41 -22.35 9.12
N LEU A 188 21.22 -22.04 8.60
CA LEU A 188 19.95 -22.28 9.29
C LEU A 188 19.66 -23.78 9.43
N THR A 189 19.94 -24.58 8.41
CA THR A 189 19.78 -26.04 8.50
C THR A 189 20.69 -26.64 9.59
N GLU A 190 21.94 -26.19 9.66
CA GLU A 190 22.90 -26.61 10.69
C GLU A 190 22.49 -26.14 12.10
N ALA A 191 21.77 -25.03 12.21
CA ALA A 191 21.17 -24.53 13.45
C ALA A 191 19.91 -25.33 13.88
N GLY A 192 19.41 -26.23 13.04
CA GLY A 192 18.30 -27.14 13.35
C GLY A 192 16.96 -26.76 12.73
N HIS A 193 16.90 -25.76 11.85
CA HIS A 193 15.69 -25.45 11.09
C HIS A 193 15.39 -26.56 10.08
N GLU A 194 14.19 -27.11 10.12
CA GLU A 194 13.78 -28.20 9.22
C GLU A 194 13.19 -27.68 7.91
N ARG A 195 12.67 -26.44 7.90
CA ARG A 195 11.97 -25.84 6.75
C ARG A 195 12.58 -24.50 6.39
N VAL A 196 13.69 -24.54 5.69
CA VAL A 196 14.38 -23.34 5.21
C VAL A 196 14.07 -23.09 3.74
N LYS A 197 13.85 -21.83 3.39
CA LYS A 197 13.76 -21.37 2.00
C LYS A 197 14.47 -20.03 1.87
N VAL A 198 15.41 -19.98 0.93
CA VAL A 198 16.18 -18.76 0.63
C VAL A 198 15.88 -18.34 -0.80
N TYR A 199 15.52 -17.07 -0.99
CA TYR A 199 15.20 -16.51 -2.30
C TYR A 199 16.42 -15.82 -2.92
N ASP A 200 16.43 -15.64 -4.24
CA ASP A 200 17.53 -14.97 -4.94
C ASP A 200 17.73 -13.51 -4.48
N TRP A 201 18.93 -12.98 -4.68
CA TRP A 201 19.23 -11.57 -4.42
C TRP A 201 18.47 -10.65 -5.38
N VAL A 202 17.85 -9.62 -4.81
CA VAL A 202 17.22 -8.52 -5.52
C VAL A 202 18.09 -7.28 -5.37
N LYS A 203 18.54 -6.72 -6.50
CA LYS A 203 19.33 -5.49 -6.54
C LYS A 203 18.42 -4.29 -6.32
N VAL A 204 18.84 -3.37 -5.46
CA VAL A 204 18.08 -2.15 -5.16
C VAL A 204 18.86 -0.95 -5.68
N PRO A 205 18.29 -0.15 -6.61
CA PRO A 205 18.93 1.07 -7.07
C PRO A 205 19.12 2.07 -5.92
N ILE A 206 20.34 2.55 -5.72
CA ILE A 206 20.68 3.58 -4.74
C ILE A 206 21.51 4.69 -5.39
N GLY A 207 21.49 5.89 -4.82
CA GLY A 207 22.16 7.06 -5.43
C GLY A 207 23.67 6.93 -5.54
N GLN A 208 24.31 6.31 -4.56
CA GLN A 208 25.75 6.03 -4.55
C GLN A 208 26.01 4.64 -3.99
N GLY A 209 26.84 3.84 -4.68
CA GLY A 209 27.29 2.53 -4.19
C GLY A 209 26.45 1.36 -4.68
N GLU A 210 26.35 0.31 -3.87
CA GLU A 210 25.63 -0.93 -4.19
C GLU A 210 24.73 -1.35 -3.03
N ALA A 211 23.49 -1.75 -3.32
CA ALA A 211 22.60 -2.36 -2.37
C ALA A 211 21.85 -3.55 -2.99
N GLN A 212 21.64 -4.58 -2.17
CA GLN A 212 20.82 -5.72 -2.52
C GLN A 212 20.25 -6.35 -1.25
N TYR A 213 19.14 -7.04 -1.39
CA TYR A 213 18.56 -7.84 -0.31
C TYR A 213 18.11 -9.19 -0.82
N ARG A 214 17.79 -10.09 0.11
CA ARG A 214 17.08 -11.32 -0.18
C ARG A 214 16.12 -11.66 0.94
N VAL A 215 15.10 -12.43 0.61
CA VAL A 215 14.14 -12.97 1.57
C VAL A 215 14.60 -14.36 2.02
N LEU A 216 14.38 -14.65 3.29
CA LEU A 216 14.68 -15.90 3.97
C LEU A 216 13.42 -16.32 4.72
N GLN A 217 13.07 -17.61 4.67
CA GLN A 217 11.97 -18.17 5.45
C GLN A 217 12.50 -19.41 6.18
N ALA A 218 12.18 -19.51 7.47
CA ALA A 218 12.55 -20.66 8.29
C ALA A 218 11.41 -21.01 9.25
N ASP A 219 11.32 -22.23 9.75
CA ASP A 219 10.48 -22.56 10.90
C ASP A 219 11.00 -21.90 12.18
N GLN A 220 10.12 -21.61 13.14
CA GLN A 220 10.56 -21.10 14.44
C GLN A 220 10.97 -22.26 15.35
N LEU A 221 12.24 -22.31 15.79
CA LEU A 221 12.75 -23.39 16.65
C LEU A 221 12.02 -23.48 18.02
N GLU A 222 11.49 -22.36 18.51
CA GLU A 222 10.73 -22.30 19.77
C GLU A 222 9.29 -22.80 19.62
N ASP A 223 8.77 -22.90 18.39
CA ASP A 223 7.42 -23.39 18.13
C ASP A 223 7.42 -24.92 17.99
N ALA A 224 7.14 -25.61 19.10
CA ALA A 224 7.04 -27.07 19.15
C ALA A 224 6.00 -27.66 18.17
N SER A 225 5.05 -26.86 17.69
CA SER A 225 4.06 -27.32 16.69
C SER A 225 4.61 -27.29 15.26
N GLY A 226 5.73 -26.59 15.03
CA GLY A 226 6.27 -26.32 13.69
C GLY A 226 5.26 -25.65 12.77
N SER A 227 4.25 -24.96 13.30
CA SER A 227 3.21 -24.34 12.48
C SER A 227 3.61 -22.93 12.06
N GLN A 228 4.44 -22.27 12.86
CA GLN A 228 4.92 -20.92 12.59
C GLN A 228 6.19 -20.93 11.75
N THR A 229 6.22 -20.02 10.79
CA THR A 229 7.41 -19.69 10.02
C THR A 229 7.84 -18.27 10.38
N MET A 230 9.13 -18.05 10.52
CA MET A 230 9.69 -16.70 10.47
C MET A 230 10.01 -16.34 9.01
N SER A 231 9.86 -15.07 8.69
CA SER A 231 10.39 -14.50 7.45
C SER A 231 11.39 -13.41 7.82
N SER A 232 12.58 -13.45 7.22
CA SER A 232 13.62 -12.47 7.43
C SER A 232 14.08 -11.88 6.10
N GLU A 233 14.13 -10.56 6.00
CA GLU A 233 14.70 -9.83 4.88
C GLU A 233 16.13 -9.41 5.26
N TYR A 234 17.11 -9.86 4.48
CA TYR A 234 18.54 -9.64 4.69
C TYR A 234 19.07 -8.69 3.63
N GLY A 235 19.34 -7.43 4.00
CA GLY A 235 19.79 -6.36 3.11
C GLY A 235 21.22 -5.91 3.40
N VAL A 236 22.03 -5.69 2.37
CA VAL A 236 23.42 -5.22 2.50
C VAL A 236 23.65 -4.02 1.60
N ILE A 237 24.29 -2.99 2.15
CA ILE A 237 24.59 -1.72 1.49
C ILE A 237 26.10 -1.47 1.53
N LEU A 238 26.68 -0.97 0.45
CA LEU A 238 28.06 -0.46 0.37
C LEU A 238 28.06 0.97 -0.18
N THR A 239 28.56 1.93 0.60
CA THR A 239 28.74 3.33 0.17
C THR A 239 30.16 3.82 0.52
N GLY A 240 31.04 3.92 -0.49
CA GLY A 240 32.43 4.36 -0.27
C GLY A 240 33.21 3.40 0.65
N ALA A 241 33.65 3.90 1.82
CA ALA A 241 34.35 3.12 2.84
C ALA A 241 33.43 2.61 3.97
N ARG A 242 32.11 2.58 3.74
CA ARG A 242 31.11 2.15 4.72
C ARG A 242 30.25 1.02 4.19
N VAL A 243 29.89 0.10 5.07
CA VAL A 243 28.97 -1.01 4.80
C VAL A 243 27.86 -0.98 5.85
N GLU A 244 26.64 -1.30 5.46
CA GLU A 244 25.54 -1.49 6.41
C GLU A 244 24.80 -2.79 6.13
N LEU A 245 24.51 -3.55 7.19
CA LEU A 245 23.64 -4.71 7.20
C LEU A 245 22.29 -4.31 7.81
N VAL A 246 21.21 -4.46 7.07
CA VAL A 246 19.83 -4.24 7.53
C VAL A 246 19.13 -5.59 7.54
N VAL A 247 18.50 -5.94 8.66
CA VAL A 247 17.75 -7.20 8.82
C VAL A 247 16.36 -6.85 9.35
N MET A 248 15.31 -7.36 8.71
CA MET A 248 13.93 -7.26 9.22
C MET A 248 13.38 -8.67 9.38
N THR A 249 12.93 -9.04 10.57
CA THR A 249 12.44 -10.38 10.88
C THR A 249 11.03 -10.31 11.43
N LEU A 250 10.14 -11.08 10.82
CA LEU A 250 8.73 -11.16 11.18
C LEU A 250 8.38 -12.57 11.62
N ARG A 251 7.56 -12.64 12.65
CA ARG A 251 6.91 -13.87 13.07
C ARG A 251 5.67 -14.03 12.21
N ALA A 252 5.83 -14.62 11.02
CA ALA A 252 4.74 -14.76 10.07
C ALA A 252 3.66 -15.72 10.60
N GLY A 253 2.59 -15.16 11.15
CA GLY A 253 1.33 -15.84 11.44
C GLY A 253 0.51 -16.05 10.17
N GLY A 254 1.03 -16.76 9.18
CA GLY A 254 0.28 -17.16 7.99
C GLY A 254 -0.11 -16.08 6.98
N GLU A 255 0.34 -14.83 7.15
CA GLU A 255 0.13 -13.79 6.14
C GLU A 255 1.08 -14.00 4.96
N ASP A 256 0.52 -14.33 3.80
CA ASP A 256 1.28 -14.49 2.55
C ASP A 256 2.03 -13.19 2.23
N HIS A 257 3.37 -13.26 2.20
CA HIS A 257 4.26 -12.15 1.83
C HIS A 257 4.18 -11.88 0.32
N ASN A 258 3.10 -11.23 -0.10
CA ASN A 258 2.85 -10.88 -1.50
C ASN A 258 3.31 -9.45 -1.78
N TRP A 259 4.63 -9.25 -1.80
CA TRP A 259 5.22 -7.97 -2.19
C TRP A 259 5.76 -8.00 -3.62
N ALA A 260 5.62 -6.88 -4.33
CA ALA A 260 6.22 -6.68 -5.63
C ALA A 260 7.73 -6.43 -5.51
N GLN A 261 8.53 -7.19 -6.25
CA GLN A 261 9.99 -7.15 -6.22
C GLN A 261 10.59 -6.07 -7.13
N ASN A 262 9.75 -5.29 -7.81
CA ASN A 262 10.14 -4.10 -8.59
C ASN A 262 8.91 -3.25 -8.90
N GLN A 263 9.16 -2.03 -9.40
CA GLN A 263 8.13 -1.05 -9.72
C GLN A 263 7.12 -1.56 -10.76
N ASP A 264 7.60 -2.17 -11.85
CA ASP A 264 6.73 -2.68 -12.92
C ASP A 264 5.78 -3.77 -12.41
N GLN A 265 6.25 -4.64 -11.52
CA GLN A 265 5.42 -5.64 -10.85
C GLN A 265 4.40 -4.98 -9.93
N ALA A 266 4.79 -3.96 -9.16
CA ALA A 266 3.87 -3.25 -8.27
C ALA A 266 2.74 -2.59 -9.06
N GLU A 267 3.07 -1.91 -10.15
CA GLU A 267 2.11 -1.25 -11.04
C GLU A 267 1.16 -2.23 -11.74
N SER A 268 1.69 -3.37 -12.19
CA SER A 268 0.89 -4.36 -12.93
C SER A 268 0.00 -5.24 -12.05
N THR A 269 0.42 -5.53 -10.81
CA THR A 269 -0.31 -6.41 -9.89
C THR A 269 -1.13 -5.66 -8.85
N GLY A 270 -0.87 -4.36 -8.66
CA GLY A 270 -1.42 -3.57 -7.56
C GLY A 270 -0.85 -3.95 -6.19
N LEU A 271 0.12 -4.87 -6.13
CA LEU A 271 0.79 -5.22 -4.89
C LEU A 271 1.74 -4.08 -4.47
N PRO A 272 1.85 -3.79 -3.17
CA PRO A 272 2.89 -2.88 -2.68
C PRO A 272 4.29 -3.41 -2.99
N LEU A 273 5.25 -2.50 -3.18
CA LEU A 273 6.66 -2.84 -3.32
C LEU A 273 7.18 -3.61 -2.12
N ASP A 274 8.28 -4.33 -2.28
CA ASP A 274 8.98 -4.96 -1.16
C ASP A 274 9.51 -3.93 -0.16
N PRO A 275 9.40 -4.18 1.16
CA PRO A 275 9.88 -3.29 2.22
C PRO A 275 11.36 -2.91 2.10
N MET A 276 12.24 -3.84 1.69
CA MET A 276 13.66 -3.53 1.47
C MET A 276 13.90 -2.63 0.25
N ILE A 277 13.08 -2.73 -0.80
CA ILE A 277 13.18 -1.83 -1.96
C ILE A 277 12.92 -0.38 -1.55
N ARG A 278 12.00 -0.16 -0.60
CA ARG A 278 11.68 1.19 -0.08
C ARG A 278 12.68 1.68 0.96
N SER A 279 13.23 0.77 1.77
CA SER A 279 14.06 1.10 2.93
C SER A 279 15.54 1.29 2.59
N LEU A 280 16.13 0.40 1.76
CA LEU A 280 17.57 0.43 1.49
C LEU A 280 18.08 1.73 0.83
N PRO A 281 17.35 2.41 -0.07
CA PRO A 281 17.79 3.70 -0.60
C PRO A 281 17.92 4.79 0.46
N LYS A 282 17.02 4.80 1.45
CA LYS A 282 17.04 5.77 2.56
C LYS A 282 18.19 5.48 3.52
N ALA A 283 18.35 4.21 3.88
CA ALA A 283 19.48 3.71 4.67
C ALA A 283 20.83 4.04 3.99
N ALA A 284 20.94 3.82 2.68
CA ALA A 284 22.15 4.14 1.91
C ALA A 284 22.46 5.64 1.90
N SER A 285 21.44 6.51 1.74
CA SER A 285 21.65 7.96 1.81
C SER A 285 22.16 8.40 3.18
N ARG A 286 21.59 7.84 4.27
CA ARG A 286 22.07 8.05 5.64
C ARG A 286 23.51 7.59 5.81
N LEU A 287 23.84 6.38 5.35
CA LEU A 287 25.17 5.78 5.47
C LEU A 287 26.24 6.61 4.74
N ALA A 288 25.92 7.11 3.55
CA ALA A 288 26.77 8.01 2.78
C ALA A 288 27.06 9.35 3.49
N GLY A 289 26.33 9.64 4.58
CA GLY A 289 26.41 10.92 5.28
C GLY A 289 25.91 12.07 4.41
N GLU A 290 25.16 11.78 3.36
CA GLU A 290 24.39 12.83 2.71
C GLU A 290 23.49 13.41 3.80
N PRO A 291 23.49 14.74 4.02
CA PRO A 291 22.39 15.29 4.80
C PRO A 291 21.16 14.74 4.12
N VAL A 292 20.28 14.10 4.89
CA VAL A 292 18.91 13.92 4.45
C VAL A 292 18.41 15.33 4.28
N ARG A 293 18.68 15.88 3.10
CA ARG A 293 18.00 17.03 2.59
C ARG A 293 16.61 16.48 2.58
N ASP A 294 15.78 16.98 3.47
CA ASP A 294 14.40 17.23 3.14
C ASP A 294 14.51 17.95 1.80
N THR A 295 14.49 17.16 0.72
CA THR A 295 14.54 17.69 -0.63
C THR A 295 13.30 18.55 -0.59
N PRO A 296 13.43 19.90 -0.63
CA PRO A 296 12.29 20.76 -0.42
C PRO A 296 11.25 20.23 -1.38
N ALA A 297 10.16 19.71 -0.80
CA ALA A 297 9.25 18.88 -1.56
C ALA A 297 8.92 19.67 -2.82
N PRO A 298 9.07 19.06 -4.01
CA PRO A 298 8.89 19.80 -5.24
C PRO A 298 7.58 20.56 -5.10
N THR A 299 7.59 21.87 -5.32
CA THR A 299 6.35 22.62 -5.26
C THR A 299 5.40 21.94 -6.25
N PRO A 300 4.18 21.56 -5.81
CA PRO A 300 3.29 20.82 -6.68
C PRO A 300 3.15 21.58 -7.98
N THR A 301 3.39 20.90 -9.09
CA THR A 301 3.53 21.55 -10.40
C THR A 301 2.22 22.21 -10.83
N ARG A 302 1.10 21.84 -10.19
CA ARG A 302 -0.25 22.32 -10.44
C ARG A 302 -0.98 22.53 -9.12
N SER A 303 -1.75 23.61 -9.00
CA SER A 303 -2.68 23.82 -7.88
C SER A 303 -4.01 23.10 -8.17
N LEU A 304 -4.71 22.69 -7.11
CA LEU A 304 -6.08 22.21 -7.26
C LEU A 304 -6.98 23.37 -7.73
N SER A 305 -7.97 23.07 -8.55
CA SER A 305 -8.94 24.04 -9.08
C SER A 305 -10.32 23.42 -9.19
N ASP A 306 -11.33 24.25 -9.46
CA ASP A 306 -12.71 23.81 -9.69
C ASP A 306 -12.87 22.81 -10.86
N ASP A 307 -11.90 22.75 -11.78
CA ASP A 307 -11.88 21.79 -12.89
C ASP A 307 -11.44 20.38 -12.44
N ASN A 308 -10.79 20.29 -11.27
CA ASN A 308 -10.33 19.04 -10.67
C ASN A 308 -11.38 18.35 -9.80
N LEU A 309 -12.49 19.03 -9.53
CA LEU A 309 -13.59 18.49 -8.75
C LEU A 309 -14.64 17.83 -9.64
N LEU A 310 -15.25 16.77 -9.11
CA LEU A 310 -16.44 16.19 -9.70
C LEU A 310 -17.54 17.24 -9.87
N ARG A 311 -18.35 17.06 -10.90
CA ARG A 311 -19.54 17.85 -11.23
C ARG A 311 -20.76 16.96 -11.21
N ALA A 312 -21.95 17.56 -11.16
CA ALA A 312 -23.20 16.81 -11.20
C ALA A 312 -23.31 15.89 -12.43
N GLY A 313 -22.84 16.35 -13.59
CA GLY A 313 -22.81 15.53 -14.82
C GLY A 313 -21.75 14.42 -14.85
N ASP A 314 -20.87 14.34 -13.85
CA ASP A 314 -19.92 13.24 -13.69
C ASP A 314 -20.52 12.09 -12.85
N LEU A 315 -21.71 12.29 -12.26
CA LEU A 315 -22.38 11.31 -11.41
C LEU A 315 -23.31 10.39 -12.22
N PRO A 316 -23.55 9.15 -11.72
CA PRO A 316 -24.49 8.23 -12.36
C PRO A 316 -25.85 8.88 -12.61
N GLN A 317 -26.41 8.64 -13.79
CA GLN A 317 -27.76 9.07 -14.12
C GLN A 317 -28.72 7.95 -13.73
N HIS A 318 -29.75 8.28 -12.96
CA HIS A 318 -30.81 7.34 -12.61
C HIS A 318 -32.11 7.79 -13.29
N GLU A 319 -32.90 6.84 -13.77
CA GLU A 319 -34.19 7.16 -14.37
C GLU A 319 -35.06 7.92 -13.37
N GLY A 320 -35.61 9.07 -13.80
CA GLY A 320 -36.44 9.91 -12.93
C GLY A 320 -35.70 10.74 -11.89
N LEU A 321 -34.36 10.71 -11.85
CA LEU A 321 -33.54 11.50 -10.92
C LEU A 321 -32.43 12.27 -11.66
N GLU A 322 -32.20 13.52 -11.27
CA GLU A 322 -31.11 14.36 -11.76
C GLU A 322 -30.15 14.72 -10.62
N ALA A 323 -28.86 14.40 -10.78
CA ALA A 323 -27.85 14.85 -9.84
C ALA A 323 -27.72 16.38 -9.89
N GLN A 324 -27.61 17.03 -8.74
CA GLN A 324 -27.32 18.45 -8.65
C GLN A 324 -26.34 18.74 -7.51
N GLU A 325 -25.58 19.82 -7.65
CA GLU A 325 -24.69 20.26 -6.59
C GLU A 325 -25.49 20.83 -5.42
N TYR A 326 -25.18 20.32 -4.23
CA TYR A 326 -25.83 20.69 -3.00
C TYR A 326 -24.91 21.65 -2.22
N LYS A 327 -25.31 22.93 -2.17
CA LYS A 327 -24.46 24.04 -1.68
C LYS A 327 -24.22 24.07 -0.17
N ARG A 328 -24.93 23.25 0.62
CA ARG A 328 -24.76 23.18 2.07
C ARG A 328 -24.15 21.84 2.43
N SER A 329 -23.07 21.79 3.18
CA SER A 329 -22.53 20.50 3.59
C SER A 329 -23.31 19.99 4.80
N ALA A 330 -23.99 18.84 4.68
CA ALA A 330 -24.67 18.21 5.82
C ALA A 330 -23.68 17.56 6.80
N ARG A 331 -22.47 17.29 6.31
CA ARG A 331 -21.30 16.86 7.08
C ARG A 331 -20.20 17.90 6.95
N PRO A 332 -19.29 18.03 7.93
CA PRO A 332 -18.10 18.84 7.76
C PRO A 332 -17.37 18.46 6.47
N SER A 333 -16.96 19.43 5.66
CA SER A 333 -16.21 19.19 4.42
C SER A 333 -14.89 18.44 4.65
N THR A 334 -14.39 18.49 5.88
CA THR A 334 -13.18 17.81 6.37
C THR A 334 -13.45 16.40 6.88
N ARG A 335 -14.72 15.97 6.99
CA ARG A 335 -15.13 14.63 7.43
C ARG A 335 -16.39 14.16 6.69
N PRO A 336 -16.29 13.82 5.39
CA PRO A 336 -17.45 13.49 4.56
C PRO A 336 -18.06 12.11 4.83
N SER A 337 -17.36 11.21 5.54
CA SER A 337 -17.84 9.87 5.93
C SER A 337 -17.71 9.67 7.44
N ALA A 338 -18.56 8.80 8.01
CA ALA A 338 -18.44 8.38 9.40
C ALA A 338 -17.10 7.66 9.67
N CYS A 339 -16.58 6.95 8.67
CA CYS A 339 -15.32 6.20 8.69
C CYS A 339 -14.06 7.05 8.60
N LEU A 340 -14.18 8.33 8.28
CA LEU A 340 -13.02 9.19 8.06
C LEU A 340 -12.70 9.99 9.31
N GLN A 341 -11.40 10.18 9.57
CA GLN A 341 -10.94 11.24 10.46
C GLN A 341 -10.88 12.58 9.68
N SER A 342 -10.41 13.66 10.32
CA SER A 342 -10.27 14.94 9.63
C SER A 342 -9.28 14.85 8.49
N LEU A 343 -9.72 15.16 7.28
CA LEU A 343 -8.90 15.22 6.07
C LEU A 343 -7.79 16.26 6.16
N GLU A 344 -7.94 17.30 7.00
CA GLU A 344 -6.90 18.31 7.22
C GLU A 344 -5.63 17.73 7.84
N ASN A 345 -5.74 16.59 8.55
CA ASN A 345 -4.60 15.93 9.19
C ASN A 345 -3.72 15.14 8.21
N LEU A 346 -4.13 15.03 6.93
CA LEU A 346 -3.38 14.31 5.91
C LEU A 346 -2.18 15.09 5.37
N GLY A 347 -2.05 16.38 5.70
CA GLY A 347 -0.94 17.22 5.23
C GLY A 347 -1.09 17.67 3.76
N ALA A 348 -2.32 17.68 3.25
CA ALA A 348 -2.60 18.26 1.94
C ALA A 348 -2.32 19.76 1.95
N VAL A 349 -1.72 20.27 0.87
CA VAL A 349 -1.50 21.72 0.68
C VAL A 349 -2.75 22.44 0.19
N ASP A 350 -3.70 21.70 -0.38
CA ASP A 350 -5.02 22.19 -0.74
C ASP A 350 -6.06 21.06 -0.59
N LEU A 351 -7.27 21.43 -0.19
CA LEU A 351 -8.40 20.53 0.02
C LEU A 351 -9.67 21.23 -0.45
N GLN A 352 -10.36 20.62 -1.41
CA GLN A 352 -11.66 21.10 -1.87
C GLN A 352 -12.68 19.96 -1.84
N THR A 353 -13.90 20.26 -1.39
CA THR A 353 -14.98 19.28 -1.25
C THR A 353 -16.24 19.81 -1.91
N ARG A 354 -16.95 18.94 -2.64
CA ARG A 354 -18.31 19.17 -3.14
C ARG A 354 -19.26 18.13 -2.59
N SER A 355 -20.52 18.51 -2.50
CA SER A 355 -21.61 17.62 -2.12
C SER A 355 -22.72 17.68 -3.15
N PHE A 356 -23.42 16.57 -3.31
CA PHE A 356 -24.46 16.40 -4.32
C PHE A 356 -25.68 15.71 -3.71
N ASN A 357 -26.85 16.01 -4.26
CA ASN A 357 -28.05 15.23 -4.04
C ASN A 357 -28.74 14.94 -5.38
N TYR A 358 -29.69 14.00 -5.35
CA TYR A 358 -30.55 13.72 -6.49
C TYR A 358 -31.89 14.43 -6.33
N LYS A 359 -32.27 15.17 -7.37
CA LYS A 359 -33.58 15.79 -7.49
C LYS A 359 -34.49 14.87 -8.29
N ILE A 360 -35.69 14.60 -7.78
CA ILE A 360 -36.72 13.87 -8.51
C ILE A 360 -37.18 14.72 -9.71
N THR A 361 -37.07 14.16 -10.90
CA THR A 361 -37.53 14.75 -12.17
C THR A 361 -38.77 14.06 -12.72
N ASP A 362 -39.05 12.83 -12.29
CA ASP A 362 -40.29 12.13 -12.63
C ASP A 362 -41.49 12.78 -11.91
N PRO A 363 -42.49 13.33 -12.64
CA PRO A 363 -43.66 13.95 -12.03
C PRO A 363 -44.56 12.95 -11.28
N GLU A 364 -44.46 11.65 -11.53
CA GLU A 364 -45.24 10.62 -10.84
C GLU A 364 -44.58 10.15 -9.53
N ALA A 365 -43.28 10.41 -9.36
CA ALA A 365 -42.54 10.03 -8.16
C ALA A 365 -42.71 11.09 -7.05
N SER A 366 -43.05 10.63 -5.84
CA SER A 366 -43.07 11.47 -4.64
C SER A 366 -41.85 11.19 -3.78
N ALA A 367 -41.17 12.24 -3.30
CA ALA A 367 -40.11 12.07 -2.33
C ALA A 367 -40.66 11.55 -1.00
N ASP A 368 -39.98 10.56 -0.41
CA ASP A 368 -40.26 10.14 0.94
C ASP A 368 -39.64 11.13 1.93
N SER A 369 -40.45 12.04 2.46
CA SER A 369 -40.00 13.01 3.46
C SER A 369 -39.67 12.39 4.82
N SER A 370 -39.96 11.10 5.02
CA SER A 370 -39.56 10.35 6.22
C SER A 370 -38.12 9.83 6.13
N ASP A 371 -37.52 9.83 4.94
CA ASP A 371 -36.11 9.50 4.77
C ASP A 371 -35.24 10.54 5.51
N PRO A 372 -34.36 10.12 6.45
CA PRO A 372 -33.42 11.00 7.14
C PRO A 372 -32.44 11.71 6.20
N LEU A 373 -32.25 11.23 4.97
CA LEU A 373 -31.48 11.87 3.92
C LEU A 373 -32.32 12.81 3.03
N TYR A 374 -33.63 12.95 3.29
CA TYR A 374 -34.48 13.87 2.55
C TYR A 374 -33.94 15.31 2.64
N GLY A 375 -33.66 15.89 1.48
CA GLY A 375 -33.10 17.24 1.39
C GLY A 375 -31.64 17.36 1.85
N GLN A 376 -30.95 16.24 2.11
CA GLN A 376 -29.53 16.17 2.45
C GLN A 376 -28.69 15.76 1.22
N PRO A 377 -27.38 16.03 1.20
CA PRO A 377 -26.49 15.44 0.22
C PRO A 377 -26.28 13.95 0.50
N THR A 378 -26.45 13.17 -0.57
CA THR A 378 -26.23 11.71 -0.58
C THR A 378 -24.88 11.36 -1.18
N MET A 379 -24.15 12.34 -1.75
CA MET A 379 -22.79 12.13 -2.22
C MET A 379 -21.85 13.27 -1.85
N TYR A 380 -20.61 12.92 -1.57
CA TYR A 380 -19.53 13.84 -1.25
C TYR A 380 -18.32 13.47 -2.10
N ALA A 381 -17.60 14.48 -2.58
CA ALA A 381 -16.36 14.31 -3.32
C ALA A 381 -15.34 15.30 -2.81
N SER A 382 -14.26 14.79 -2.22
CA SER A 382 -13.12 15.58 -1.77
C SER A 382 -11.95 15.33 -2.69
N ALA A 383 -11.27 16.39 -3.11
CA ALA A 383 -10.01 16.32 -3.83
C ALA A 383 -8.93 17.04 -2.99
N LEU A 384 -7.81 16.34 -2.81
CA LEU A 384 -6.68 16.77 -2.00
C LEU A 384 -5.44 16.88 -2.89
N GLN A 385 -4.70 17.95 -2.72
CA GLN A 385 -3.41 18.18 -3.38
C GLN A 385 -2.30 18.06 -2.34
N PHE A 386 -1.26 17.29 -2.64
CA PHE A 386 -0.07 17.15 -1.80
C PHE A 386 1.12 17.83 -2.44
N GLN A 387 2.23 17.95 -1.70
CA GLN A 387 3.44 18.53 -2.29
C GLN A 387 4.02 17.62 -3.37
N ASN A 388 3.88 16.31 -3.21
CA ASN A 388 4.39 15.33 -4.15
C ASN A 388 3.57 14.03 -4.14
N GLU A 389 3.88 13.16 -5.10
CA GLU A 389 3.23 11.86 -5.27
C GLU A 389 3.40 10.94 -4.06
N GLU A 390 4.55 10.99 -3.40
CA GLU A 390 4.83 10.17 -2.22
C GLU A 390 3.92 10.53 -1.04
N GLN A 391 3.73 11.83 -0.76
CA GLN A 391 2.77 12.30 0.24
C GLN A 391 1.33 11.93 -0.12
N ALA A 392 0.94 12.03 -1.39
CA ALA A 392 -0.38 11.60 -1.84
C ALA A 392 -0.59 10.09 -1.67
N LYS A 393 0.45 9.29 -1.89
CA LYS A 393 0.45 7.85 -1.62
C LYS A 393 0.30 7.56 -0.13
N GLN A 394 1.09 8.23 0.73
CA GLN A 394 0.98 8.07 2.18
C GLN A 394 -0.40 8.45 2.71
N ALA A 395 -1.00 9.53 2.18
CA ALA A 395 -2.36 9.93 2.52
C ALA A 395 -3.39 8.91 2.03
N TYR A 396 -3.24 8.38 0.81
CA TYR A 396 -4.09 7.30 0.30
C TYR A 396 -4.04 6.06 1.20
N ASP A 397 -2.85 5.62 1.60
CA ASP A 397 -2.64 4.47 2.49
C ASP A 397 -3.23 4.74 3.89
N THR A 398 -3.06 5.97 4.40
CA THR A 398 -3.62 6.39 5.70
C THR A 398 -5.15 6.37 5.70
N VAL A 399 -5.78 6.93 4.67
CA VAL A 399 -7.25 6.92 4.51
C VAL A 399 -7.76 5.50 4.33
N SER A 400 -7.01 4.66 3.60
CA SER A 400 -7.36 3.24 3.45
C SER A 400 -7.37 2.52 4.80
N GLY A 401 -6.35 2.76 5.64
CA GLY A 401 -6.30 2.22 6.99
C GLY A 401 -7.43 2.73 7.90
N TRP A 402 -7.87 3.98 7.76
CA TRP A 402 -9.06 4.46 8.49
C TRP A 402 -10.32 3.70 8.10
N ILE A 403 -10.47 3.43 6.81
CA ILE A 403 -11.62 2.73 6.24
C ILE A 403 -11.60 1.24 6.64
N GLU A 404 -10.45 0.59 6.60
CA GLU A 404 -10.28 -0.81 7.03
C GLU A 404 -10.60 -0.99 8.52
N ASN A 405 -10.26 -0.02 9.36
CA ASN A 405 -10.57 -0.03 10.80
C ASN A 405 -11.95 0.59 11.12
N CYS A 406 -12.76 0.93 10.11
CA CYS A 406 -13.99 1.70 10.33
C CYS A 406 -15.03 0.93 11.15
N ALA A 407 -15.21 -0.36 10.89
CA ALA A 407 -16.21 -1.17 11.57
C ALA A 407 -15.98 -1.17 13.10
N ASP A 408 -14.74 -1.37 13.52
CA ASP A 408 -14.35 -1.35 14.94
C ASP A 408 -14.51 0.04 15.56
N ALA A 409 -14.13 1.10 14.82
CA ALA A 409 -14.29 2.47 15.29
C ALA A 409 -15.77 2.83 15.49
N LEU A 410 -16.64 2.46 14.54
CA LEU A 410 -18.07 2.66 14.63
C LEU A 410 -18.69 1.86 15.79
N ASP A 411 -18.30 0.61 15.97
CA ASP A 411 -18.81 -0.22 17.07
C ASP A 411 -18.43 0.35 18.45
N SER A 412 -17.19 0.84 18.57
CA SER A 412 -16.69 1.56 19.76
C SER A 412 -17.46 2.85 20.05
N ASP A 413 -17.90 3.56 19.01
CA ASP A 413 -18.73 4.77 19.13
C ASP A 413 -20.21 4.46 19.39
N GLY A 414 -20.58 3.17 19.51
CA GLY A 414 -21.92 2.70 19.84
C GLY A 414 -22.82 2.46 18.63
N PHE A 415 -22.32 2.59 17.41
CA PHE A 415 -23.06 2.21 16.21
C PHE A 415 -23.20 0.68 16.13
N ARG A 416 -24.25 0.20 15.45
CA ARG A 416 -24.54 -1.23 15.33
C ARG A 416 -24.86 -1.61 13.90
N ALA A 417 -24.63 -2.87 13.53
CA ALA A 417 -25.18 -3.40 12.28
C ALA A 417 -26.71 -3.50 12.36
N PRO A 418 -27.41 -3.51 11.21
CA PRO A 418 -28.84 -3.84 11.17
C PRO A 418 -29.14 -5.13 11.96
N GLY A 419 -30.04 -5.05 12.93
CA GLY A 419 -30.37 -6.17 13.82
C GLY A 419 -29.55 -6.25 15.11
N GLY A 420 -28.82 -5.19 15.46
CA GLY A 420 -28.21 -5.01 16.78
C GLY A 420 -26.84 -5.68 16.98
N GLY A 421 -26.27 -6.27 15.93
CA GLY A 421 -24.92 -6.86 15.97
C GLY A 421 -23.80 -5.80 15.87
N PRO A 422 -22.53 -6.21 15.98
CA PRO A 422 -21.40 -5.32 15.69
C PRO A 422 -21.45 -4.88 14.22
N VAL A 423 -21.03 -3.65 13.95
CA VAL A 423 -20.90 -3.13 12.58
C VAL A 423 -20.00 -4.08 11.77
N ARG A 424 -20.40 -4.40 10.54
CA ARG A 424 -19.58 -5.18 9.60
C ARG A 424 -19.36 -4.36 8.35
N GLY A 425 -18.09 -4.18 7.99
CA GLY A 425 -17.74 -3.72 6.67
C GLY A 425 -17.76 -4.86 5.68
N PHE A 426 -17.71 -4.51 4.39
CA PHE A 426 -17.08 -5.42 3.46
C PHE A 426 -15.59 -5.34 3.72
N ASP A 427 -15.01 -6.35 4.36
CA ASP A 427 -13.57 -6.45 4.65
C ASP A 427 -12.72 -6.56 3.36
N GLN A 428 -13.30 -6.26 2.20
CA GLN A 428 -12.64 -6.29 0.90
C GLN A 428 -12.76 -4.95 0.19
N TRP A 429 -11.64 -4.53 -0.39
CA TRP A 429 -11.61 -3.49 -1.41
C TRP A 429 -11.97 -4.08 -2.77
N TYR A 430 -12.88 -3.41 -3.46
CA TYR A 430 -13.24 -3.74 -4.83
C TYR A 430 -12.47 -2.84 -5.79
N PRO A 431 -11.74 -3.41 -6.77
CA PRO A 431 -11.09 -2.62 -7.80
C PRO A 431 -12.14 -1.99 -8.74
N VAL A 432 -11.87 -0.78 -9.23
CA VAL A 432 -12.72 -0.17 -10.26
C VAL A 432 -12.22 -0.53 -11.65
N ARG A 433 -13.16 -0.83 -12.56
CA ARG A 433 -12.85 -1.10 -13.96
C ARG A 433 -12.15 0.11 -14.62
N GLY A 434 -11.09 -0.17 -15.37
CA GLY A 434 -10.41 0.83 -16.20
C GLY A 434 -8.90 0.90 -15.95
N LYS A 435 -8.23 1.84 -16.62
CA LYS A 435 -6.78 2.06 -16.51
C LYS A 435 -6.42 3.00 -15.36
N VAL A 436 -7.04 2.84 -14.19
CA VAL A 436 -6.72 3.64 -13.00
C VAL A 436 -6.34 2.68 -11.87
N PRO A 437 -5.07 2.23 -11.80
CA PRO A 437 -4.66 1.17 -10.89
C PRO A 437 -4.91 1.45 -9.41
N SER A 438 -4.99 2.73 -9.02
CA SER A 438 -5.24 3.17 -7.64
C SER A 438 -6.72 3.27 -7.28
N ALA A 439 -7.65 3.08 -8.22
CA ALA A 439 -9.08 3.26 -7.97
C ALA A 439 -9.69 2.01 -7.31
N ARG A 440 -10.20 2.18 -6.09
CA ARG A 440 -10.90 1.12 -5.35
C ARG A 440 -11.99 1.69 -4.46
N PHE A 441 -12.97 0.87 -4.11
CA PHE A 441 -14.03 1.25 -3.17
C PHE A 441 -14.36 0.11 -2.22
N THR A 442 -15.04 0.45 -1.12
CA THR A 442 -15.65 -0.51 -0.20
C THR A 442 -16.94 0.09 0.36
N GLU A 443 -17.71 -0.72 1.10
CA GLU A 443 -19.01 -0.37 1.65
C GLU A 443 -19.10 -0.76 3.13
N PHE A 444 -19.94 -0.04 3.87
CA PHE A 444 -20.27 -0.32 5.27
C PHE A 444 -21.75 -0.06 5.51
N VAL A 445 -22.35 -0.85 6.41
CA VAL A 445 -23.74 -0.65 6.82
C VAL A 445 -23.80 -0.51 8.33
N TYR A 446 -24.46 0.55 8.81
CA TYR A 446 -24.54 0.86 10.23
C TYR A 446 -25.85 1.56 10.62
N GLN A 447 -26.22 1.43 11.89
CA GLN A 447 -27.33 2.10 12.56
C GLN A 447 -26.77 3.02 13.64
N ARG A 448 -27.42 4.17 13.82
CA ARG A 448 -26.99 5.16 14.82
C ARG A 448 -27.29 4.68 16.24
N PRO A 449 -26.47 5.06 17.24
CA PRO A 449 -26.68 4.67 18.63
C PRO A 449 -27.98 5.22 19.24
N ASP A 450 -28.50 6.32 18.71
CA ASP A 450 -29.75 6.94 19.19
C ASP A 450 -31.01 6.36 18.55
N TRP A 451 -30.89 5.34 17.70
CA TRP A 451 -32.00 4.69 17.02
C TRP A 451 -32.33 3.32 17.63
N GLY A 452 -33.62 3.00 17.64
CA GLY A 452 -34.11 1.70 18.07
C GLY A 452 -33.83 0.59 17.06
N ASP A 453 -33.89 -0.67 17.51
CA ASP A 453 -33.84 -1.82 16.63
C ASP A 453 -34.96 -1.71 15.56
N GLY A 454 -34.56 -1.78 14.28
CA GLY A 454 -35.49 -1.74 13.14
C GLY A 454 -35.77 -0.36 12.54
N GLU A 455 -35.17 0.73 13.02
CA GLU A 455 -35.36 2.10 12.47
C GLU A 455 -34.61 2.38 11.15
N GLY A 456 -34.30 1.34 10.36
CA GLY A 456 -33.51 1.44 9.13
C GLY A 456 -32.00 1.56 9.38
N ALA A 457 -31.22 1.55 8.31
CA ALA A 457 -29.76 1.61 8.39
C ALA A 457 -29.18 2.54 7.34
N PHE A 458 -28.06 3.16 7.65
CA PHE A 458 -27.24 3.84 6.66
C PHE A 458 -26.36 2.81 5.97
N TRP A 459 -26.20 2.98 4.67
CA TRP A 459 -25.10 2.38 3.93
C TRP A 459 -24.21 3.50 3.41
N GLU A 460 -22.91 3.31 3.55
CA GLU A 460 -21.90 4.20 2.99
C GLU A 460 -20.98 3.43 2.08
N SER A 461 -20.80 3.92 0.86
CA SER A 461 -19.73 3.48 -0.01
C SER A 461 -18.64 4.53 -0.09
N VAL A 462 -17.40 4.13 0.22
CA VAL A 462 -16.23 5.01 0.17
C VAL A 462 -15.31 4.55 -0.95
N GLY A 463 -15.06 5.45 -1.89
CA GLY A 463 -14.15 5.28 -3.01
C GLY A 463 -12.88 6.11 -2.83
N LEU A 464 -11.74 5.54 -3.20
CA LEU A 464 -10.44 6.19 -3.22
C LEU A 464 -9.81 6.10 -4.60
N VAL A 465 -9.22 7.19 -5.07
CA VAL A 465 -8.40 7.18 -6.28
C VAL A 465 -7.28 8.21 -6.19
N ARG A 466 -6.06 7.80 -6.57
CA ARG A 466 -4.87 8.66 -6.58
C ARG A 466 -4.35 8.86 -7.99
N VAL A 467 -4.02 10.10 -8.35
CA VAL A 467 -3.39 10.46 -9.63
C VAL A 467 -2.23 11.41 -9.35
N GLY A 468 -1.00 10.91 -9.48
CA GLY A 468 0.21 11.66 -9.13
C GLY A 468 0.19 12.12 -7.66
N ASP A 469 0.29 13.43 -7.47
CA ASP A 469 0.30 14.15 -6.19
C ASP A 469 -1.10 14.53 -5.67
N ARG A 470 -2.16 13.94 -6.24
CA ARG A 470 -3.55 14.21 -5.86
C ARG A 470 -4.29 12.94 -5.43
N LEU A 471 -5.19 13.11 -4.46
CA LEU A 471 -6.09 12.08 -3.96
C LEU A 471 -7.54 12.57 -4.10
N ALA A 472 -8.42 11.72 -4.60
CA ALA A 472 -9.86 11.93 -4.51
C ALA A 472 -10.49 10.87 -3.60
N ILE A 473 -11.40 11.33 -2.76
CA ILE A 473 -12.20 10.54 -1.84
C ILE A 473 -13.66 10.81 -2.18
N THR A 474 -14.41 9.76 -2.52
CA THR A 474 -15.82 9.85 -2.89
C THR A 474 -16.65 9.05 -1.91
N VAL A 475 -17.70 9.64 -1.37
CA VAL A 475 -18.58 8.99 -0.41
C VAL A 475 -19.98 9.02 -0.97
N THR A 476 -20.61 7.86 -1.10
CA THR A 476 -22.05 7.74 -1.38
C THR A 476 -22.73 7.26 -0.12
N VAL A 477 -23.80 7.94 0.29
CA VAL A 477 -24.57 7.63 1.49
C VAL A 477 -26.00 7.36 1.05
N GLY A 478 -26.55 6.24 1.49
CA GLY A 478 -27.98 5.98 1.40
C GLY A 478 -28.54 5.48 2.72
N PHE A 479 -29.85 5.37 2.77
CA PHE A 479 -30.60 4.92 3.95
C PHE A 479 -31.70 3.96 3.52
N GLY A 480 -31.94 2.93 4.34
CA GLY A 480 -33.03 1.97 4.13
C GLY A 480 -32.57 0.62 3.58
N MET A 481 -33.35 0.05 2.65
CA MET A 481 -33.17 -1.31 2.14
C MET A 481 -31.83 -1.51 1.42
N ASP A 482 -31.37 -2.76 1.49
CA ASP A 482 -30.07 -3.30 1.11
C ASP A 482 -29.49 -2.70 -0.18
N SER A 483 -28.19 -2.36 -0.14
CA SER A 483 -27.38 -2.16 -1.36
C SER A 483 -27.40 -3.46 -2.15
N ASN A 484 -28.26 -3.53 -3.17
CA ASN A 484 -28.31 -4.68 -4.07
C ASN A 484 -27.33 -4.51 -5.23
N TRP A 485 -26.49 -3.48 -5.24
CA TRP A 485 -25.57 -3.22 -6.34
C TRP A 485 -24.56 -4.36 -6.51
N ASP A 486 -24.23 -4.69 -7.76
CA ASP A 486 -23.19 -5.65 -8.05
C ASP A 486 -21.82 -5.03 -7.77
N ALA A 487 -21.19 -5.49 -6.69
CA ALA A 487 -19.79 -5.17 -6.43
C ALA A 487 -18.85 -5.87 -7.43
N ASP A 488 -19.27 -7.04 -7.95
CA ASP A 488 -18.67 -7.67 -9.13
C ASP A 488 -19.55 -7.41 -10.37
N PRO A 489 -19.20 -6.43 -11.22
CA PRO A 489 -19.98 -6.07 -12.38
C PRO A 489 -19.97 -7.14 -13.49
N GLU A 490 -19.36 -8.31 -13.32
CA GLU A 490 -19.55 -9.48 -14.20
C GLU A 490 -20.77 -10.33 -13.78
N GLU A 491 -21.24 -10.21 -12.54
CA GLU A 491 -22.36 -11.01 -12.04
C GLU A 491 -23.72 -10.50 -12.54
N ASN A 492 -23.85 -9.21 -12.92
CA ASN A 492 -25.05 -8.60 -13.54
C ASN A 492 -26.37 -8.90 -12.81
N ILE A 493 -26.35 -9.04 -11.48
CA ILE A 493 -27.53 -9.38 -10.69
C ILE A 493 -28.41 -8.15 -10.43
N ALA A 494 -27.83 -6.97 -10.20
CA ALA A 494 -28.61 -5.77 -9.85
C ALA A 494 -28.00 -4.41 -10.28
N GLY A 495 -27.03 -4.43 -11.19
CA GLY A 495 -26.50 -3.23 -11.86
C GLY A 495 -25.22 -2.71 -11.21
N PRO A 496 -24.46 -1.85 -11.93
CA PRO A 496 -23.13 -1.45 -11.49
C PRO A 496 -23.20 -0.60 -10.24
N HIS A 497 -22.34 -0.92 -9.28
CA HIS A 497 -22.15 -0.12 -8.08
C HIS A 497 -21.80 1.35 -8.41
N PRO A 498 -22.39 2.38 -7.75
CA PRO A 498 -22.21 3.79 -8.13
C PRO A 498 -20.75 4.24 -8.24
N GLN A 499 -19.89 3.75 -7.35
CA GLN A 499 -18.45 4.07 -7.36
C GLN A 499 -17.72 3.60 -8.62
N ALA A 500 -18.26 2.62 -9.35
CA ALA A 500 -17.67 2.12 -10.58
C ALA A 500 -17.60 3.20 -11.68
N ASP A 501 -18.55 4.14 -11.69
CA ASP A 501 -18.57 5.26 -12.65
C ASP A 501 -17.97 6.55 -12.04
N ILE A 502 -18.15 6.75 -10.74
CA ILE A 502 -17.68 7.95 -10.03
C ILE A 502 -16.15 8.01 -9.99
N LEU A 503 -15.47 6.91 -9.63
CA LEU A 503 -14.02 6.92 -9.45
C LEU A 503 -13.22 7.15 -10.73
N PRO A 504 -13.58 6.58 -11.90
CA PRO A 504 -12.92 6.91 -13.16
C PRO A 504 -13.14 8.37 -13.56
N ALA A 505 -14.33 8.93 -13.30
CA ALA A 505 -14.60 10.35 -13.53
C ALA A 505 -13.74 11.23 -12.61
N ALA A 506 -13.60 10.87 -11.33
CA ALA A 506 -12.75 11.57 -10.37
C ALA A 506 -11.28 11.52 -10.81
N ALA A 507 -10.78 10.35 -11.21
CA ALA A 507 -9.42 10.19 -11.73
C ALA A 507 -9.16 11.10 -12.95
N LYS A 508 -10.11 11.14 -13.89
CA LYS A 508 -10.03 12.01 -15.08
C LYS A 508 -9.99 13.48 -14.71
N ARG A 509 -10.78 13.92 -13.71
CA ARG A 509 -10.78 15.30 -13.20
C ARG A 509 -9.46 15.65 -12.53
N LEU A 510 -8.92 14.75 -11.70
CA LEU A 510 -7.63 14.94 -11.03
C LEU A 510 -6.45 15.03 -12.00
N ALA A 511 -6.51 14.33 -13.15
CA ALA A 511 -5.43 14.29 -14.12
C ALA A 511 -5.23 15.61 -14.89
N ASN A 512 -6.30 16.43 -15.00
CA ASN A 512 -6.27 17.74 -15.66
C ASN A 512 -5.49 18.75 -14.81
#